data_AF-A0A0K1QNC4-F1
#
_entry.id   AF-A0A0K1QNC4-F1
#
_cell.length_a   1.000
_cell.length_b   1.000
_cell.length_c   1.000
_cell.angle_alpha   90.00
_cell.angle_beta   90.00
_cell.angle_gamma   90.00
#
_symmetry.space_group_name_H-M   'P 1'
#
loop_
_entity.id
_entity.type
_entity.pdbx_description
1 polymer ?
#
loop_
_entity_poly.entity_id
_entity_poly.type
_entity_poly.pdbx_seq_one_letter_code
_entity_poly.pdbx_strand_id
1 'polypeptide(L)'
;MQELRIFFMTSNDGFEIGLHPITDESADLFNSLMQCFGEVVDGVLNIKAEQQASKDIKSKIQAFTDNFAPRFPHLNKLNKKISDLKEDEYFLVLRGLPQDTKIKHQLEVYLNFINEKKGQEFTADDFQAELEQSGDFLSDLLHNYNIDQPRTDRKTIIGNKKKSDRICRFCGKGLKDGVTFSKVAHAISEGLGNKNIILADECDSCNEYFGNEIEPQLITHLDIYRAFLGIKGKNGLPTITYKNAIITHQDDVPTLITQDIEKISDEEFIVTLHTKNKFNPLKLYKALVKISLSTINSNSIHDFKTTFEWLTSPDITPVELPKIARSVIHSGFSKHPEITNYIRKSDDQTLPHLFSEFRIGSFVYVFIVPFSEKDNLKFVAPNEFEAFWNRLEHYAAVKNWRFDRIDSASDITITEKIHIKKSTK
;
A
#
# COMPACT_ATOMS: atom_id res chain seq x y z
N MET A 1 24.61 -2.55 -7.20
CA MET A 1 25.45 -1.35 -7.38
C MET A 1 25.57 -0.66 -6.04
N GLN A 2 26.77 -0.24 -5.65
CA GLN A 2 26.95 0.54 -4.42
C GLN A 2 26.29 1.92 -4.61
N GLU A 3 25.43 2.29 -3.68
CA GLU A 3 24.73 3.57 -3.63
C GLU A 3 24.90 4.11 -2.20
N LEU A 4 25.24 5.39 -2.08
CA LEU A 4 25.26 6.06 -0.79
C LEU A 4 23.86 6.61 -0.51
N ARG A 5 23.25 6.17 0.60
CA ARG A 5 21.92 6.60 1.02
C ARG A 5 21.96 7.18 2.41
N ILE A 6 21.32 8.34 2.56
CA ILE A 6 21.12 9.00 3.84
C ILE A 6 19.64 9.26 3.98
N PHE A 7 19.07 8.84 5.10
CA PHE A 7 17.69 9.10 5.42
C PHE A 7 17.60 10.05 6.63
N PHE A 8 16.80 11.08 6.48
CA PHE A 8 16.49 12.03 7.53
C PHE A 8 15.07 11.76 8.00
N MET A 9 14.91 11.38 9.27
CA MET A 9 13.62 11.09 9.89
C MET A 9 13.21 12.25 10.80
N THR A 10 11.99 12.77 10.62
CA THR A 10 11.37 13.79 11.49
C THR A 10 10.08 13.21 12.08
N SER A 11 9.50 13.82 13.13
CA SER A 11 8.34 13.24 13.82
C SER A 11 7.11 12.97 12.94
N ASN A 12 6.98 13.65 11.80
CA ASN A 12 5.81 13.52 10.91
C ASN A 12 6.16 13.17 9.45
N ASP A 13 7.45 13.02 9.11
CA ASP A 13 7.87 12.82 7.72
C ASP A 13 9.29 12.23 7.67
N GLY A 14 9.79 12.00 6.46
CA GLY A 14 11.20 11.73 6.26
C GLY A 14 11.60 12.00 4.82
N PHE A 15 12.90 11.99 4.55
CA PHE A 15 13.37 12.04 3.18
C PHE A 15 14.72 11.35 3.03
N GLU A 16 14.90 10.74 1.88
CA GLU A 16 16.15 10.09 1.50
C GLU A 16 16.89 10.93 0.48
N ILE A 17 18.21 10.98 0.62
CA ILE A 17 19.15 11.39 -0.42
C ILE A 17 19.90 10.13 -0.84
N GLY A 18 19.67 9.70 -2.09
CA GLY A 18 20.42 8.62 -2.73
C GLY A 18 21.40 9.19 -3.76
N LEU A 19 22.65 8.77 -3.68
CA LEU A 19 23.73 9.18 -4.57
C LEU A 19 24.20 7.99 -5.40
N HIS A 20 23.87 8.02 -6.69
CA HIS A 20 24.21 6.97 -7.64
C HIS A 20 24.41 7.55 -9.05
N PRO A 21 25.47 7.15 -9.81
CA PRO A 21 26.60 6.30 -9.38
C PRO A 21 27.53 7.00 -8.39
N ILE A 22 28.33 6.22 -7.67
CA ILE A 22 29.39 6.78 -6.83
C ILE A 22 30.51 7.30 -7.75
N THR A 23 30.62 8.61 -7.82
CA THR A 23 31.70 9.39 -8.43
C THR A 23 32.44 10.20 -7.37
N ASP A 24 33.63 10.72 -7.68
CA ASP A 24 34.38 11.62 -6.79
C ASP A 24 33.50 12.82 -6.36
N GLU A 25 32.75 13.40 -7.29
CA GLU A 25 31.82 14.51 -6.98
C GLU A 25 30.71 14.09 -6.00
N SER A 26 30.14 12.89 -6.17
CA SER A 26 29.11 12.39 -5.25
C SER A 26 29.67 12.03 -3.87
N ALA A 27 30.92 11.56 -3.82
CA ALA A 27 31.62 11.26 -2.57
C ALA A 27 31.97 12.55 -1.82
N ASP A 28 32.44 13.59 -2.52
CA ASP A 28 32.70 14.91 -1.97
C ASP A 28 31.42 15.55 -1.41
N LEU A 29 30.31 15.43 -2.14
CA LEU A 29 29.00 15.88 -1.68
C LEU A 29 28.56 15.13 -0.42
N PHE A 30 28.70 13.80 -0.41
CA PHE A 30 28.37 12.97 0.75
C PHE A 30 29.19 13.37 1.98
N ASN A 31 30.50 13.47 1.84
CA ASN A 31 31.41 13.83 2.93
C ASN A 31 31.10 15.23 3.46
N SER A 32 30.88 16.20 2.56
CA SER A 32 30.51 17.58 2.93
C SER A 32 29.18 17.65 3.68
N LEU A 33 28.19 16.86 3.26
CA LEU A 33 26.90 16.76 3.94
C LEU A 33 27.04 16.13 5.34
N MET A 34 27.83 15.06 5.45
CA MET A 34 28.07 14.37 6.72
C MET A 34 28.78 15.26 7.74
N GLN A 35 29.68 16.15 7.30
CA GLN A 35 30.32 17.14 8.17
C GLN A 35 29.36 18.18 8.76
N CYS A 36 28.15 18.34 8.21
CA CYS A 36 27.13 19.19 8.84
C CYS A 36 26.64 18.63 10.19
N PHE A 37 26.77 17.33 10.42
CA PHE A 37 26.14 16.60 11.54
C PHE A 37 27.13 15.99 12.53
N GLY A 38 28.43 16.15 12.31
CA GLY A 38 29.45 15.47 13.08
C GLY A 38 30.70 16.29 13.30
N GLU A 39 31.57 15.75 14.13
CA GLU A 39 32.86 16.32 14.45
C GLU A 39 33.96 15.38 13.98
N VAL A 40 35.04 15.95 13.44
CA VAL A 40 36.22 15.19 13.05
C VAL A 40 37.14 15.08 14.26
N VAL A 41 37.28 13.86 14.78
CA VAL A 41 38.21 13.53 15.88
C VAL A 41 39.21 12.51 15.33
N ASP A 42 40.51 12.83 15.40
CA ASP A 42 41.60 11.99 14.91
C ASP A 42 41.44 11.53 13.44
N GLY A 43 40.90 12.41 12.59
CA GLY A 43 40.65 12.11 11.18
C GLY A 43 39.42 11.23 10.92
N VAL A 44 38.66 10.88 11.96
CA VAL A 44 37.41 10.13 11.86
C VAL A 44 36.23 11.07 12.11
N LEU A 45 35.31 11.11 11.15
CA LEU A 45 34.05 11.86 11.29
C LEU A 45 33.07 11.07 12.16
N ASN A 46 32.81 11.56 13.36
CA ASN A 46 31.88 10.98 14.31
C ASN A 46 30.53 11.70 14.22
N ILE A 47 29.48 10.95 13.85
CA ILE A 47 28.12 11.46 13.71
C ILE A 47 27.21 10.65 14.63
N LYS A 48 26.46 11.35 15.49
CA LYS A 48 25.36 10.75 16.23
C LYS A 48 24.13 10.69 15.34
N ALA A 49 23.31 9.65 15.49
CA ALA A 49 22.08 9.55 14.72
C ALA A 49 21.12 10.67 15.12
N GLU A 50 21.05 10.98 16.41
CA GLU A 50 20.26 12.06 16.98
C GLU A 50 20.90 13.40 16.63
N GLN A 51 20.14 14.24 15.96
CA GLN A 51 20.52 15.60 15.62
C GLN A 51 19.45 16.56 16.11
N GLN A 52 19.87 17.76 16.46
CA GLN A 52 18.98 18.80 16.94
C GLN A 52 18.95 19.95 15.94
N ALA A 53 17.77 20.45 15.61
CA ALA A 53 17.57 21.56 14.66
C ALA A 53 17.95 22.92 15.29
N SER A 54 19.19 23.03 15.76
CA SER A 54 19.78 24.23 16.33
C SER A 54 20.15 25.24 15.24
N LYS A 55 20.34 26.51 15.63
CA LYS A 55 20.88 27.56 14.73
C LYS A 55 22.15 27.14 14.02
N ASP A 56 23.05 26.42 14.70
CA ASP A 56 24.32 25.95 14.12
C ASP A 56 24.08 24.93 13.00
N ILE A 57 23.29 23.88 13.29
CA ILE A 57 22.93 22.86 12.29
C ILE A 57 22.20 23.47 11.10
N LYS A 58 21.21 24.34 11.34
CA LYS A 58 20.48 25.05 10.28
C LYS A 58 21.42 25.89 9.42
N SER A 59 22.37 26.60 10.03
CA SER A 59 23.35 27.43 9.31
C SER A 59 24.34 26.59 8.50
N LYS A 60 24.84 25.47 9.06
CA LYS A 60 25.72 24.52 8.36
C LYS A 60 25.04 23.92 7.13
N ILE A 61 23.78 23.53 7.25
CA ILE A 61 23.00 22.96 6.13
C ILE A 61 22.73 24.03 5.08
N GLN A 62 22.38 25.25 5.47
CA GLN A 62 22.20 26.36 4.53
C GLN A 62 23.47 26.58 3.70
N ALA A 63 24.63 26.71 4.36
CA ALA A 63 25.92 26.89 3.70
C ALA A 63 26.29 25.72 2.78
N PHE A 64 26.03 24.48 3.22
CA PHE A 64 26.17 23.30 2.36
C PHE A 64 25.28 23.40 1.11
N THR A 65 24.00 23.73 1.27
CA THR A 65 23.08 23.83 0.13
C THR A 65 23.41 24.99 -0.80
N ASP A 66 23.87 26.13 -0.29
CA ASP A 66 24.30 27.25 -1.14
C ASP A 66 25.46 26.85 -2.07
N ASN A 67 26.36 25.99 -1.59
CA ASN A 67 27.49 25.48 -2.37
C ASN A 67 27.07 24.39 -3.39
N PHE A 68 26.21 23.44 -2.99
CA PHE A 68 25.92 22.25 -3.81
C PHE A 68 24.60 22.30 -4.59
N ALA A 69 23.57 23.00 -4.11
CA ALA A 69 22.25 23.02 -4.74
C ALA A 69 22.22 23.59 -6.18
N PRO A 70 23.09 24.53 -6.60
CA PRO A 70 23.16 24.95 -8.00
C PRO A 70 23.43 23.79 -8.98
N ARG A 71 24.22 22.79 -8.56
CA ARG A 71 24.48 21.56 -9.32
C ARG A 71 23.50 20.43 -8.99
N PHE A 72 22.98 20.43 -7.76
CA PHE A 72 22.09 19.39 -7.23
C PHE A 72 20.79 20.00 -6.66
N PRO A 73 19.84 20.44 -7.51
CA PRO A 73 18.68 21.21 -7.06
C PRO A 73 17.76 20.48 -6.05
N HIS A 74 17.81 19.14 -6.02
CA HIS A 74 17.06 18.33 -5.06
C HIS A 74 17.49 18.58 -3.60
N LEU A 75 18.72 19.09 -3.36
CA LEU A 75 19.21 19.46 -2.04
C LEU A 75 18.45 20.64 -1.41
N ASN A 76 17.79 21.48 -2.21
CA ASN A 76 16.94 22.55 -1.68
C ASN A 76 15.81 21.99 -0.79
N LYS A 77 15.39 20.74 -1.04
CA LYS A 77 14.40 20.05 -0.21
C LYS A 77 14.95 19.71 1.17
N LEU A 78 16.23 19.35 1.28
CA LEU A 78 16.91 19.11 2.55
C LEU A 78 16.90 20.39 3.38
N ASN A 79 17.38 21.51 2.81
CA ASN A 79 17.43 22.78 3.52
C ASN A 79 16.04 23.19 4.02
N LYS A 80 15.04 23.19 3.13
CA LYS A 80 13.65 23.50 3.50
C LYS A 80 13.14 22.62 4.65
N LYS A 81 13.34 21.30 4.55
CA LYS A 81 12.83 20.38 5.58
C LYS A 81 13.44 20.63 6.96
N ILE A 82 14.73 20.93 7.03
CA ILE A 82 15.41 21.17 8.30
C ILE A 82 15.17 22.59 8.81
N SER A 83 15.03 23.59 7.93
CA SER A 83 14.66 24.95 8.31
C SER A 83 13.23 25.04 8.88
N ASP A 84 12.32 24.22 8.36
CA ASP A 84 10.91 24.17 8.79
C ASP A 84 10.73 23.49 10.17
N LEU A 85 11.75 22.79 10.69
CA LEU A 85 11.73 22.24 12.05
C LEU A 85 11.77 23.35 13.09
N LYS A 86 11.07 23.12 14.22
CA LYS A 86 11.13 24.06 15.35
C LYS A 86 12.56 24.13 15.88
N GLU A 87 12.90 25.27 16.46
CA GLU A 87 14.19 25.40 17.12
C GLU A 87 14.33 24.32 18.18
N ASP A 88 15.48 23.65 18.18
CA ASP A 88 15.82 22.58 19.12
C ASP A 88 14.99 21.29 19.02
N GLU A 89 14.17 21.13 17.96
CA GLU A 89 13.49 19.88 17.63
C GLU A 89 14.50 18.81 17.17
N TYR A 90 14.35 17.60 17.69
CA TYR A 90 15.18 16.46 17.30
C TYR A 90 14.72 15.84 15.99
N PHE A 91 15.68 15.34 15.22
CA PHE A 91 15.51 14.52 14.02
C PHE A 91 16.62 13.47 13.96
N LEU A 92 16.44 12.41 13.17
CA LEU A 92 17.45 11.35 13.02
C LEU A 92 18.13 11.41 11.67
N VAL A 93 19.45 11.19 11.64
CA VAL A 93 20.27 10.97 10.45
C VAL A 93 20.68 9.51 10.40
N LEU A 94 20.14 8.77 9.44
CA LEU A 94 20.29 7.32 9.32
C LEU A 94 21.00 6.95 8.01
N ARG A 95 21.70 5.81 8.02
CA ARG A 95 22.31 5.21 6.81
C ARG A 95 21.26 4.51 5.95
N GLY A 96 20.33 5.29 5.41
CA GLY A 96 19.16 4.83 4.67
C GLY A 96 17.98 4.45 5.58
N LEU A 97 16.79 4.36 4.99
CA LEU A 97 15.60 3.94 5.73
C LEU A 97 15.67 2.42 6.04
N PRO A 98 15.48 2.00 7.31
CA PRO A 98 15.40 0.59 7.65
C PRO A 98 14.29 -0.11 6.86
N GLN A 99 14.61 -1.29 6.33
CA GLN A 99 13.62 -2.13 5.64
C GLN A 99 12.73 -2.88 6.62
N ASP A 100 13.25 -3.17 7.82
CA ASP A 100 12.47 -3.81 8.87
C ASP A 100 11.47 -2.81 9.48
N THR A 101 10.18 -3.12 9.35
CA THR A 101 9.10 -2.24 9.82
C THR A 101 9.08 -2.10 11.34
N LYS A 102 9.50 -3.11 12.11
CA LYS A 102 9.61 -3.03 13.57
C LYS A 102 10.67 -2.01 13.97
N ILE A 103 11.84 -2.07 13.32
CA ILE A 103 12.92 -1.10 13.56
C ILE A 103 12.46 0.31 13.19
N LYS A 104 11.79 0.46 12.04
CA LYS A 104 11.23 1.76 11.63
C LYS A 104 10.26 2.32 12.68
N HIS A 105 9.32 1.51 13.16
CA HIS A 105 8.37 1.90 14.19
C HIS A 105 9.07 2.29 15.50
N GLN A 106 10.06 1.50 15.94
CA GLN A 106 10.86 1.82 17.13
C GLN A 106 11.57 3.17 17.00
N LEU A 107 12.09 3.51 15.82
CA LEU A 107 12.72 4.81 15.57
C LEU A 107 11.70 5.96 15.56
N GLU A 108 10.49 5.75 15.04
CA GLU A 108 9.41 6.75 15.08
C GLU A 108 8.98 7.02 16.53
N VAL A 109 8.80 5.97 17.34
CA VAL A 109 8.49 6.09 18.78
C VAL A 109 9.65 6.77 19.52
N TYR A 110 10.89 6.34 19.26
CA TYR A 110 12.09 6.94 19.85
C TYR A 110 12.20 8.43 19.55
N LEU A 111 11.97 8.83 18.29
CA LEU A 111 12.06 10.21 17.87
C LEU A 111 10.99 11.09 18.55
N ASN A 112 9.77 10.59 18.70
CA ASN A 112 8.73 11.30 19.43
C ASN A 112 9.09 11.42 20.91
N PHE A 113 9.55 10.33 21.51
CA PHE A 113 9.97 10.28 22.91
C PHE A 113 11.08 11.30 23.24
N ILE A 114 12.16 11.37 22.45
CA ILE A 114 13.24 12.35 22.69
C ILE A 114 12.79 13.80 22.49
N ASN A 115 11.86 14.04 21.57
CA ASN A 115 11.26 15.36 21.35
C ASN A 115 10.37 15.80 22.52
N GLU A 116 9.67 14.86 23.15
CA GLU A 116 8.89 15.12 24.37
C GLU A 116 9.78 15.40 25.58
N LYS A 117 10.89 14.65 25.71
CA LYS A 117 11.88 14.84 26.79
C LYS A 117 12.69 16.13 26.67
N LYS A 118 12.81 16.72 25.47
CA LYS A 118 13.50 18.00 25.22
C LYS A 118 14.92 18.06 25.82
N GLY A 119 15.70 16.99 25.64
CA GLY A 119 17.08 16.90 26.15
C GLY A 119 17.22 16.52 27.63
N GLN A 120 16.12 16.14 28.31
CA GLN A 120 16.20 15.46 29.60
C GLN A 120 16.81 14.07 29.44
N GLU A 121 17.63 13.66 30.41
CA GLU A 121 18.14 12.29 30.47
C GLU A 121 16.98 11.30 30.69
N PHE A 122 17.11 10.12 30.08
CA PHE A 122 16.20 9.00 30.24
C PHE A 122 16.99 7.71 30.22
N THR A 123 16.43 6.67 30.83
CA THR A 123 17.00 5.33 30.88
C THR A 123 16.47 4.46 29.74
N ALA A 124 17.11 3.33 29.49
CA ALA A 124 16.59 2.33 28.56
C ALA A 124 15.20 1.82 28.98
N ASP A 125 14.95 1.72 30.29
CA ASP A 125 13.66 1.26 30.84
C ASP A 125 12.54 2.28 30.57
N ASP A 126 12.84 3.58 30.65
CA ASP A 126 11.86 4.63 30.31
C ASP A 126 11.40 4.53 28.85
N PHE A 127 12.34 4.30 27.93
CA PHE A 127 12.01 4.13 26.51
C PHE A 127 11.29 2.80 26.24
N GLN A 128 11.67 1.73 26.93
CA GLN A 128 11.01 0.43 26.80
C GLN A 128 9.54 0.51 27.23
N ALA A 129 9.24 1.22 28.32
CA ALA A 129 7.87 1.47 28.76
C ALA A 129 7.05 2.26 27.72
N GLU A 130 7.64 3.29 27.11
CA GLU A 130 7.01 4.05 26.01
C GLU A 130 6.69 3.16 24.81
N LEU A 131 7.65 2.30 24.42
CA LEU A 131 7.48 1.38 23.31
C LEU A 131 6.32 0.39 23.56
N GLU A 132 6.23 -0.19 24.76
CA GLU A 132 5.14 -1.07 25.16
C GLU A 132 3.79 -0.36 25.13
N GLN A 133 3.72 0.88 25.61
CA GLN A 133 2.50 1.69 25.59
C GLN A 133 2.05 2.04 24.16
N SER A 134 3.00 2.29 23.26
CA SER A 134 2.72 2.74 21.88
C SER A 134 2.25 1.62 20.92
N GLY A 135 2.55 0.36 21.22
CA GLY A 135 2.58 -0.70 20.19
C GLY A 135 2.08 -2.08 20.59
N ASP A 136 1.48 -2.26 21.77
CA ASP A 136 1.09 -3.58 22.30
C ASP A 136 0.35 -4.47 21.26
N PHE A 137 -0.69 -3.94 20.63
CA PHE A 137 -1.51 -4.67 19.63
C PHE A 137 -0.84 -4.86 18.25
N LEU A 138 0.27 -4.17 17.97
CA LEU A 138 1.05 -4.33 16.74
C LEU A 138 2.33 -5.15 16.96
N SER A 139 2.71 -5.41 18.21
CA SER A 139 3.99 -6.05 18.54
C SER A 139 4.16 -7.40 17.84
N ASP A 140 3.14 -8.26 17.93
CA ASP A 140 3.15 -9.57 17.27
C ASP A 140 3.20 -9.46 15.74
N LEU A 141 2.42 -8.52 15.18
CA LEU A 141 2.39 -8.26 13.75
C LEU A 141 3.75 -7.79 13.23
N LEU A 142 4.35 -6.80 13.88
CA LEU A 142 5.65 -6.22 13.51
C LEU A 142 6.81 -7.17 13.79
N HIS A 143 6.66 -8.12 14.72
CA HIS A 143 7.62 -9.20 14.89
C HIS A 143 7.62 -10.14 13.67
N ASN A 144 6.43 -10.50 13.17
CA ASN A 144 6.27 -11.51 12.13
C ASN A 144 6.32 -10.95 10.70
N TYR A 145 5.99 -9.68 10.50
CA TYR A 145 5.83 -9.09 9.17
C TYR A 145 6.59 -7.78 8.98
N ASN A 146 7.03 -7.55 7.75
CA ASN A 146 7.27 -6.22 7.22
C ASN A 146 6.02 -5.72 6.50
N ILE A 147 5.75 -4.43 6.61
CA ILE A 147 4.55 -3.77 6.08
C ILE A 147 4.96 -2.82 4.95
N ASP A 148 4.52 -3.14 3.74
CA ASP A 148 4.74 -2.36 2.53
C ASP A 148 3.42 -1.69 2.10
N GLN A 149 3.36 -0.37 2.21
CA GLN A 149 2.22 0.43 1.76
C GLN A 149 2.67 1.50 0.75
N PRO A 150 2.42 1.31 -0.56
CA PRO A 150 2.74 2.32 -1.55
C PRO A 150 1.98 3.62 -1.31
N ARG A 151 2.66 4.74 -1.53
CA ARG A 151 2.05 6.07 -1.44
C ARG A 151 1.00 6.28 -2.53
N THR A 152 -0.22 6.61 -2.11
CA THR A 152 -1.38 6.92 -2.96
C THR A 152 -1.64 8.41 -3.10
N ASP A 153 -0.98 9.25 -2.31
CA ASP A 153 -1.17 10.71 -2.26
C ASP A 153 -0.44 11.47 -3.38
N ARG A 154 0.54 10.81 -4.02
CA ARG A 154 1.30 11.34 -5.15
C ARG A 154 1.54 10.26 -6.19
N LYS A 155 1.93 10.67 -7.41
CA LYS A 155 2.37 9.73 -8.43
C LYS A 155 3.56 8.89 -7.93
N THR A 156 3.33 7.59 -7.79
CA THR A 156 4.29 6.58 -7.38
C THR A 156 4.48 5.63 -8.55
N ILE A 157 5.72 5.47 -9.01
CA ILE A 157 6.08 4.56 -10.09
C ILE A 157 6.79 3.36 -9.47
N ILE A 158 6.20 2.18 -9.62
CA ILE A 158 6.78 0.91 -9.18
C ILE A 158 7.43 0.23 -10.39
N GLY A 159 8.61 -0.37 -10.19
CA GLY A 159 9.36 -1.04 -11.25
C GLY A 159 10.44 -0.18 -11.91
N ASN A 160 11.11 -0.73 -12.93
CA ASN A 160 12.24 -0.07 -13.56
C ASN A 160 11.81 1.12 -14.42
N LYS A 161 12.27 2.32 -14.06
CA LYS A 161 12.00 3.56 -14.81
C LYS A 161 12.56 3.51 -16.23
N LYS A 162 13.75 2.93 -16.42
CA LYS A 162 14.42 2.83 -17.71
C LYS A 162 13.78 1.73 -18.55
N LYS A 163 13.05 2.13 -19.60
CA LYS A 163 12.25 1.22 -20.44
C LYS A 163 13.05 0.07 -21.03
N SER A 164 14.32 0.30 -21.39
CA SER A 164 15.20 -0.74 -21.95
C SER A 164 15.53 -1.88 -20.99
N ASP A 165 15.40 -1.62 -19.68
CA ASP A 165 15.83 -2.52 -18.61
C ASP A 165 14.62 -3.12 -17.87
N ARG A 166 13.41 -2.93 -18.42
CA ARG A 166 12.17 -3.47 -17.86
C ARG A 166 12.05 -4.97 -18.18
N ILE A 167 11.77 -5.72 -17.14
CA ILE A 167 11.32 -7.11 -17.19
C ILE A 167 9.90 -7.11 -16.63
N CYS A 168 8.95 -7.70 -17.36
CA CYS A 168 7.57 -7.76 -16.90
C CYS A 168 7.49 -8.60 -15.62
N ARG A 169 6.96 -8.04 -14.54
CA ARG A 169 6.86 -8.74 -13.25
C ARG A 169 5.94 -9.97 -13.29
N PHE A 170 4.98 -9.99 -14.21
CA PHE A 170 3.97 -11.05 -14.29
C PHE A 170 4.40 -12.23 -15.16
N CYS A 171 4.95 -11.95 -16.35
CA CYS A 171 5.35 -12.99 -17.29
C CYS A 171 6.85 -13.21 -17.40
N GLY A 172 7.67 -12.42 -16.70
CA GLY A 172 9.14 -12.52 -16.70
C GLY A 172 9.82 -12.09 -18.00
N LYS A 173 9.07 -11.59 -19.00
CA LYS A 173 9.58 -11.22 -20.32
C LYS A 173 10.03 -9.77 -20.39
N GLY A 174 11.15 -9.50 -21.06
CA GLY A 174 11.64 -8.16 -21.37
C GLY A 174 11.51 -7.80 -22.85
N LEU A 175 12.01 -6.61 -23.24
CA LEU A 175 11.97 -6.17 -24.64
C LEU A 175 12.63 -7.17 -25.61
N LYS A 176 13.65 -7.89 -25.16
CA LYS A 176 14.36 -8.92 -25.95
C LYS A 176 13.47 -10.12 -26.30
N ASP A 177 12.44 -10.37 -25.50
CA ASP A 177 11.46 -11.46 -25.69
C ASP A 177 10.25 -10.99 -26.54
N GLY A 178 10.29 -9.77 -27.07
CA GLY A 178 9.26 -9.22 -27.95
C GLY A 178 8.07 -8.55 -27.26
N VAL A 179 8.06 -8.42 -25.93
CA VAL A 179 7.02 -7.65 -25.23
C VAL A 179 7.28 -6.15 -25.30
N THR A 180 6.21 -5.35 -25.21
CA THR A 180 6.28 -3.89 -25.20
C THR A 180 5.81 -3.31 -23.87
N PHE A 181 6.23 -2.09 -23.56
CA PHE A 181 5.85 -1.33 -22.36
C PHE A 181 5.42 0.08 -22.79
N SER A 182 4.47 0.16 -23.72
CA SER A 182 4.01 1.40 -24.34
C SER A 182 2.74 1.93 -23.68
N LYS A 183 1.96 1.07 -23.04
CA LYS A 183 0.78 1.43 -22.26
C LYS A 183 1.17 1.87 -20.85
N VAL A 184 0.35 2.74 -20.29
CA VAL A 184 0.45 3.10 -18.87
C VAL A 184 -0.34 2.05 -18.09
N ALA A 185 0.38 1.15 -17.45
CA ALA A 185 -0.21 0.17 -16.55
C ALA A 185 -0.37 0.74 -15.14
N HIS A 186 -1.41 0.31 -14.45
CA HIS A 186 -1.73 0.75 -13.10
C HIS A 186 -1.74 -0.46 -12.17
N ALA A 187 -1.15 -0.32 -10.98
CA ALA A 187 -1.15 -1.41 -10.01
C ALA A 187 -2.57 -1.75 -9.54
N ILE A 188 -3.37 -0.70 -9.30
CA ILE A 188 -4.80 -0.74 -9.03
C ILE A 188 -5.51 -0.10 -10.22
N SER A 189 -6.58 -0.71 -10.73
CA SER A 189 -7.29 -0.20 -11.91
C SER A 189 -7.76 1.26 -11.74
N GLU A 190 -7.64 2.09 -12.78
CA GLU A 190 -8.17 3.47 -12.77
C GLU A 190 -9.69 3.51 -12.51
N GLY A 191 -10.42 2.45 -12.90
CA GLY A 191 -11.83 2.31 -12.61
C GLY A 191 -12.14 2.37 -11.11
N LEU A 192 -11.22 1.91 -10.26
CA LEU A 192 -11.36 1.93 -8.81
C LEU A 192 -10.90 3.26 -8.17
N GLY A 193 -10.60 4.28 -8.98
CA GLY A 193 -10.20 5.62 -8.51
C GLY A 193 -8.69 5.78 -8.25
N ASN A 194 -7.86 4.79 -8.64
CA ASN A 194 -6.41 4.94 -8.60
C ASN A 194 -5.94 5.89 -9.71
N LYS A 195 -5.22 6.95 -9.33
CA LYS A 195 -4.58 7.89 -10.27
C LYS A 195 -3.06 7.92 -10.15
N ASN A 196 -2.53 7.26 -9.13
CA ASN A 196 -1.22 7.62 -8.59
C ASN A 196 -0.24 6.44 -8.60
N ILE A 197 -0.68 5.20 -8.43
CA ILE A 197 0.22 4.04 -8.46
C ILE A 197 0.32 3.48 -9.87
N ILE A 198 1.43 3.81 -10.54
CA ILE A 198 1.77 3.39 -11.91
C ILE A 198 2.74 2.22 -11.85
N LEU A 199 2.50 1.22 -12.70
CA LEU A 199 3.35 0.05 -12.81
C LEU A 199 4.20 0.13 -14.08
N ALA A 200 5.49 0.38 -13.92
CA ALA A 200 6.40 0.53 -15.06
C ALA A 200 6.78 -0.80 -15.69
N ASP A 201 6.80 -1.87 -14.92
CA ASP A 201 7.25 -3.21 -15.26
C ASP A 201 6.09 -4.20 -15.47
N GLU A 202 4.95 -3.72 -15.98
CA GLU A 202 3.87 -4.54 -16.54
C GLU A 202 3.87 -4.34 -18.06
N CYS A 203 4.05 -5.42 -18.82
CA CYS A 203 4.06 -5.33 -20.28
C CYS A 203 2.64 -5.19 -20.85
N ASP A 204 2.56 -4.68 -22.08
CA ASP A 204 1.28 -4.36 -22.74
C ASP A 204 0.37 -5.58 -22.87
N SER A 205 0.91 -6.78 -23.11
CA SER A 205 0.11 -8.01 -23.22
C SER A 205 -0.49 -8.47 -21.88
N CYS A 206 0.27 -8.38 -20.79
CA CYS A 206 -0.26 -8.67 -19.46
C CYS A 206 -1.28 -7.60 -19.05
N ASN A 207 -1.01 -6.34 -19.38
CA ASN A 207 -1.93 -5.24 -19.11
C ASN A 207 -3.27 -5.39 -19.81
N GLU A 208 -3.26 -5.78 -21.08
CA GLU A 208 -4.48 -6.09 -21.82
C GLU A 208 -5.22 -7.28 -21.21
N TYR A 209 -4.52 -8.37 -20.89
CA TYR A 209 -5.12 -9.54 -20.27
C TYR A 209 -5.81 -9.20 -18.95
N PHE A 210 -5.11 -8.53 -18.03
CA PHE A 210 -5.70 -8.17 -16.73
C PHE A 210 -6.85 -7.18 -16.88
N GLY A 211 -6.67 -6.15 -17.71
CA GLY A 211 -7.69 -5.12 -17.94
C GLY A 211 -8.97 -5.65 -18.60
N ASN A 212 -8.89 -6.71 -19.40
CA ASN A 212 -10.05 -7.30 -20.07
C ASN A 212 -10.67 -8.46 -19.28
N GLU A 213 -9.85 -9.32 -18.67
CA GLU A 213 -10.32 -10.61 -18.14
C GLU A 213 -10.47 -10.67 -16.63
N ILE A 214 -9.67 -9.91 -15.88
CA ILE A 214 -9.52 -10.08 -14.43
C ILE A 214 -10.04 -8.85 -13.66
N GLU A 215 -9.45 -7.67 -13.87
CA GLU A 215 -9.80 -6.43 -13.15
C GLU A 215 -11.29 -6.04 -13.26
N PRO A 216 -11.98 -6.24 -14.39
CA PRO A 216 -13.41 -5.90 -14.50
C PRO A 216 -14.30 -6.60 -13.48
N GLN A 217 -13.89 -7.75 -12.94
CA GLN A 217 -14.67 -8.50 -11.96
C GLN A 217 -14.68 -7.80 -10.60
N LEU A 218 -13.54 -7.23 -10.18
CA LEU A 218 -13.45 -6.41 -8.97
C LEU A 218 -14.20 -5.08 -9.13
N ILE A 219 -14.13 -4.48 -10.33
CA ILE A 219 -14.92 -3.28 -10.66
C ILE A 219 -16.41 -3.57 -10.54
N THR A 220 -16.89 -4.62 -11.20
CA THR A 220 -18.30 -5.04 -11.16
C THR A 220 -18.77 -5.35 -9.73
N HIS A 221 -17.94 -6.03 -8.93
CA HIS A 221 -18.23 -6.31 -7.52
C HIS A 221 -18.40 -5.03 -6.68
N LEU A 222 -17.71 -3.95 -7.05
CA LEU A 222 -17.70 -2.69 -6.33
C LEU A 222 -18.59 -1.61 -6.98
N ASP A 223 -19.27 -1.89 -8.09
CA ASP A 223 -19.96 -0.88 -8.92
C ASP A 223 -21.01 -0.09 -8.14
N ILE A 224 -21.88 -0.80 -7.40
CA ILE A 224 -22.89 -0.18 -6.54
C ILE A 224 -22.25 0.82 -5.57
N TYR A 225 -21.16 0.41 -4.92
CA TYR A 225 -20.48 1.20 -3.93
C TYR A 225 -19.73 2.37 -4.54
N ARG A 226 -19.08 2.16 -5.68
CA ARG A 226 -18.42 3.23 -6.44
C ARG A 226 -19.41 4.32 -6.83
N ALA A 227 -20.62 3.93 -7.24
CA ALA A 227 -21.67 4.88 -7.56
C ALA A 227 -22.15 5.65 -6.32
N PHE A 228 -22.54 4.97 -5.24
CA PHE A 228 -23.04 5.64 -4.03
C PHE A 228 -21.99 6.47 -3.29
N LEU A 229 -20.72 6.07 -3.31
CA LEU A 229 -19.61 6.78 -2.66
C LEU A 229 -18.98 7.86 -3.55
N GLY A 230 -19.46 8.04 -4.78
CA GLY A 230 -18.95 9.07 -5.70
C GLY A 230 -17.51 8.83 -6.16
N ILE A 231 -17.09 7.58 -6.27
CA ILE A 231 -15.71 7.21 -6.67
C ILE A 231 -15.55 7.45 -8.17
N LYS A 232 -14.74 8.46 -8.52
CA LYS A 232 -14.49 8.85 -9.92
C LYS A 232 -13.46 7.93 -10.57
N GLY A 233 -13.83 7.32 -11.69
CA GLY A 233 -12.91 6.59 -12.56
C GLY A 233 -12.35 7.47 -13.68
N LYS A 234 -11.85 6.83 -14.73
CA LYS A 234 -11.29 7.50 -15.92
C LYS A 234 -12.26 8.48 -16.59
N ASN A 235 -13.54 8.12 -16.68
CA ASN A 235 -14.58 8.91 -17.34
C ASN A 235 -15.46 9.70 -16.36
N GLY A 236 -14.97 9.97 -15.14
CA GLY A 236 -15.72 10.69 -14.11
C GLY A 236 -16.57 9.75 -13.23
N LEU A 237 -17.75 10.22 -12.81
CA LEU A 237 -18.68 9.45 -11.99
C LEU A 237 -19.28 8.28 -12.80
N PRO A 238 -19.39 7.07 -12.22
CA PRO A 238 -19.84 5.91 -12.96
C PRO A 238 -21.35 5.91 -13.14
N THR A 239 -21.81 5.53 -14.34
CA THR A 239 -23.20 5.12 -14.57
C THR A 239 -23.27 3.59 -14.61
N ILE A 240 -24.05 3.00 -13.70
CA ILE A 240 -24.16 1.55 -13.56
C ILE A 240 -25.51 1.09 -14.09
N THR A 241 -25.49 0.17 -15.05
CA THR A 241 -26.72 -0.37 -15.67
C THR A 241 -26.98 -1.79 -15.19
N TYR A 242 -28.11 -1.98 -14.53
CA TYR A 242 -28.67 -3.27 -14.15
C TYR A 242 -29.72 -3.70 -15.17
N LYS A 243 -30.23 -4.93 -15.08
CA LYS A 243 -31.31 -5.42 -15.93
C LYS A 243 -32.63 -4.66 -15.70
N ASN A 244 -32.87 -4.24 -14.46
CA ASN A 244 -34.11 -3.61 -14.00
C ASN A 244 -33.92 -2.18 -13.47
N ALA A 245 -32.70 -1.64 -13.50
CA ALA A 245 -32.41 -0.35 -12.90
C ALA A 245 -31.17 0.33 -13.51
N ILE A 246 -31.03 1.63 -13.27
CA ILE A 246 -29.83 2.41 -13.59
C ILE A 246 -29.46 3.24 -12.35
N ILE A 247 -28.17 3.23 -11.99
CA ILE A 247 -27.60 4.19 -11.04
C ILE A 247 -26.81 5.21 -11.82
N THR A 248 -27.12 6.49 -11.62
CA THR A 248 -26.46 7.65 -12.23
C THR A 248 -26.23 8.72 -11.17
N HIS A 249 -25.78 9.92 -11.57
CA HIS A 249 -25.59 11.05 -10.68
C HIS A 249 -26.31 12.28 -11.23
N GLN A 250 -27.17 12.88 -10.42
CA GLN A 250 -27.81 14.17 -10.68
C GLN A 250 -27.25 15.17 -9.68
N ASP A 251 -26.61 16.24 -10.15
CA ASP A 251 -25.94 17.24 -9.29
C ASP A 251 -24.97 16.61 -8.27
N ASP A 252 -24.13 15.67 -8.72
CA ASP A 252 -23.20 14.86 -7.90
C ASP A 252 -23.88 13.94 -6.85
N VAL A 253 -25.21 13.85 -6.82
CA VAL A 253 -25.98 12.97 -5.93
C VAL A 253 -26.28 11.63 -6.61
N PRO A 254 -25.92 10.48 -6.02
CA PRO A 254 -26.25 9.17 -6.58
C PRO A 254 -27.77 9.00 -6.66
N THR A 255 -28.27 8.75 -7.86
CA THR A 255 -29.69 8.61 -8.18
C THR A 255 -29.95 7.22 -8.76
N LEU A 256 -30.80 6.47 -8.08
CA LEU A 256 -31.24 5.13 -8.49
C LEU A 256 -32.60 5.23 -9.19
N ILE A 257 -32.66 4.80 -10.44
CA ILE A 257 -33.87 4.77 -11.27
C ILE A 257 -34.25 3.31 -11.49
N THR A 258 -35.41 2.89 -10.98
CA THR A 258 -35.92 1.51 -11.08
C THR A 258 -37.44 1.50 -11.09
N GLN A 259 -38.03 0.45 -11.65
CA GLN A 259 -39.47 0.15 -11.54
C GLN A 259 -39.74 -0.94 -10.48
N ASP A 260 -38.69 -1.57 -9.97
CA ASP A 260 -38.75 -2.73 -9.06
C ASP A 260 -38.48 -2.29 -7.62
N ILE A 261 -39.49 -1.68 -7.00
CA ILE A 261 -39.44 -1.13 -5.63
C ILE A 261 -40.45 -1.87 -4.76
N GLU A 262 -39.96 -2.51 -3.70
CA GLU A 262 -40.77 -3.06 -2.63
C GLU A 262 -40.94 -2.01 -1.53
N LYS A 263 -42.15 -1.46 -1.40
CA LYS A 263 -42.47 -0.49 -0.35
C LYS A 263 -42.78 -1.22 0.96
N ILE A 264 -41.96 -0.98 1.99
CA ILE A 264 -42.16 -1.53 3.34
C ILE A 264 -43.01 -0.56 4.18
N SER A 265 -42.74 0.74 4.06
CA SER A 265 -43.55 1.82 4.65
C SER A 265 -43.42 3.10 3.81
N ASP A 266 -44.02 4.22 4.26
CA ASP A 266 -43.83 5.52 3.60
C ASP A 266 -42.38 6.01 3.63
N GLU A 267 -41.56 5.50 4.54
CA GLU A 267 -40.19 5.96 4.79
C GLU A 267 -39.14 4.85 4.63
N GLU A 268 -39.56 3.68 4.15
CA GLU A 268 -38.72 2.48 4.08
C GLU A 268 -39.06 1.68 2.81
N PHE A 269 -38.07 1.40 1.99
CA PHE A 269 -38.22 0.62 0.77
C PHE A 269 -37.00 -0.26 0.51
N ILE A 270 -37.26 -1.40 -0.13
CA ILE A 270 -36.25 -2.35 -0.57
C ILE A 270 -36.22 -2.30 -2.10
N VAL A 271 -35.02 -2.20 -2.66
CA VAL A 271 -34.80 -2.33 -4.09
C VAL A 271 -33.96 -3.57 -4.34
N THR A 272 -34.43 -4.44 -5.22
CA THR A 272 -33.66 -5.59 -5.70
C THR A 272 -33.05 -5.24 -7.05
N LEU A 273 -31.72 -5.35 -7.19
CA LEU A 273 -30.99 -5.03 -8.41
C LEU A 273 -30.40 -6.29 -9.02
N HIS A 274 -30.67 -6.51 -10.31
CA HIS A 274 -30.18 -7.66 -11.03
C HIS A 274 -29.05 -7.27 -11.98
N THR A 275 -27.83 -7.72 -11.69
CA THR A 275 -26.66 -7.42 -12.53
C THR A 275 -26.86 -7.91 -13.97
N LYS A 276 -26.43 -7.09 -14.94
CA LYS A 276 -26.44 -7.46 -16.37
C LYS A 276 -25.29 -8.40 -16.72
N ASN A 277 -24.12 -8.12 -16.14
CA ASN A 277 -22.90 -8.86 -16.38
C ASN A 277 -22.82 -10.09 -15.49
N LYS A 278 -22.24 -11.16 -16.04
CA LYS A 278 -21.83 -12.32 -15.25
C LYS A 278 -20.64 -11.94 -14.37
N PHE A 279 -20.62 -12.47 -13.16
CA PHE A 279 -19.57 -12.27 -12.19
C PHE A 279 -18.85 -13.59 -11.93
N ASN A 280 -17.53 -13.56 -11.91
CA ASN A 280 -16.68 -14.73 -11.70
C ASN A 280 -15.90 -14.59 -10.37
N PRO A 281 -16.26 -15.36 -9.33
CA PRO A 281 -15.62 -15.28 -8.02
C PRO A 281 -14.09 -15.52 -8.07
N LEU A 282 -13.63 -16.52 -8.82
CA LEU A 282 -12.21 -16.83 -8.95
C LEU A 282 -11.43 -15.65 -9.55
N LYS A 283 -11.99 -15.02 -10.58
CA LYS A 283 -11.39 -13.83 -11.20
C LYS A 283 -11.39 -12.61 -10.27
N LEU A 284 -12.38 -12.47 -9.36
CA LEU A 284 -12.33 -11.47 -8.28
C LEU A 284 -11.13 -11.71 -7.37
N TYR A 285 -10.88 -12.96 -6.94
CA TYR A 285 -9.70 -13.29 -6.14
C TYR A 285 -8.41 -12.97 -6.89
N LYS A 286 -8.31 -13.38 -8.17
CA LYS A 286 -7.18 -13.04 -9.04
C LYS A 286 -6.94 -11.54 -9.12
N ALA A 287 -7.99 -10.72 -9.20
CA ALA A 287 -7.86 -9.26 -9.25
C ALA A 287 -7.25 -8.67 -7.96
N LEU A 288 -7.65 -9.18 -6.79
CA LEU A 288 -7.07 -8.78 -5.51
C LEU A 288 -5.59 -9.19 -5.42
N VAL A 289 -5.26 -10.44 -5.78
CA VAL A 289 -3.87 -10.93 -5.81
C VAL A 289 -3.02 -10.14 -6.80
N LYS A 290 -3.57 -9.76 -7.96
CA LYS A 290 -2.88 -8.91 -8.94
C LYS A 290 -2.47 -7.57 -8.32
N ILE A 291 -3.34 -6.95 -7.52
CA ILE A 291 -3.02 -5.68 -6.84
C ILE A 291 -1.84 -5.86 -5.87
N SER A 292 -1.84 -6.93 -5.07
CA SER A 292 -0.73 -7.23 -4.15
C SER A 292 0.59 -7.44 -4.90
N LEU A 293 0.60 -8.32 -5.90
CA LEU A 293 1.80 -8.62 -6.69
C LEU A 293 2.28 -7.42 -7.55
N SER A 294 1.37 -6.48 -7.86
CA SER A 294 1.71 -5.19 -8.49
C SER A 294 2.45 -4.23 -7.54
N THR A 295 2.36 -4.44 -6.23
CA THR A 295 2.81 -3.44 -5.24
C THR A 295 3.88 -3.92 -4.26
N ILE A 296 4.13 -5.24 -4.18
CA ILE A 296 5.28 -5.76 -3.47
C ILE A 296 6.62 -5.36 -4.12
N ASN A 297 7.66 -5.31 -3.31
CA ASN A 297 9.04 -5.09 -3.74
C ASN A 297 9.53 -6.26 -4.62
N SER A 298 10.36 -5.95 -5.63
CA SER A 298 10.97 -6.93 -6.53
C SER A 298 11.76 -8.04 -5.84
N ASN A 299 12.29 -7.78 -4.63
CA ASN A 299 13.08 -8.77 -3.90
C ASN A 299 12.26 -9.99 -3.48
N SER A 300 10.96 -9.85 -3.24
CA SER A 300 10.08 -10.96 -2.80
C SER A 300 9.36 -11.66 -3.94
N ILE A 301 9.44 -11.14 -5.18
CA ILE A 301 8.69 -11.65 -6.34
C ILE A 301 9.04 -13.11 -6.67
N HIS A 302 10.30 -13.51 -6.47
CA HIS A 302 10.77 -14.85 -6.82
C HIS A 302 10.03 -15.97 -6.06
N ASP A 303 9.59 -15.69 -4.84
CA ASP A 303 8.86 -16.66 -3.99
C ASP A 303 7.44 -16.96 -4.50
N PHE A 304 6.90 -16.18 -5.46
CA PHE A 304 5.53 -16.26 -5.93
C PHE A 304 5.41 -16.79 -7.37
N LYS A 305 6.40 -17.54 -7.86
CA LYS A 305 6.42 -18.05 -9.23
C LYS A 305 5.13 -18.79 -9.60
N THR A 306 4.70 -19.74 -8.77
CA THR A 306 3.46 -20.49 -8.96
C THR A 306 2.23 -19.59 -8.95
N THR A 307 2.22 -18.55 -8.10
CA THR A 307 1.16 -17.54 -8.07
C THR A 307 1.09 -16.76 -9.38
N PHE A 308 2.22 -16.35 -9.95
CA PHE A 308 2.29 -15.65 -11.23
C PHE A 308 1.80 -16.53 -12.39
N GLU A 309 2.19 -17.80 -12.41
CA GLU A 309 1.72 -18.78 -13.40
C GLU A 309 0.19 -18.94 -13.33
N TRP A 310 -0.36 -19.10 -12.12
CA TRP A 310 -1.80 -19.18 -11.91
C TRP A 310 -2.53 -17.88 -12.30
N LEU A 311 -1.96 -16.72 -11.96
CA LEU A 311 -2.57 -15.42 -12.20
C LEU A 311 -2.61 -15.08 -13.70
N THR A 312 -1.55 -15.40 -14.43
CA THR A 312 -1.43 -15.14 -15.88
C THR A 312 -2.06 -16.22 -16.75
N SER A 313 -2.35 -17.39 -16.19
CA SER A 313 -3.04 -18.44 -16.92
C SER A 313 -4.50 -18.07 -17.21
N PRO A 314 -4.96 -18.21 -18.47
CA PRO A 314 -6.38 -18.10 -18.83
C PRO A 314 -7.19 -19.31 -18.32
N ASP A 315 -6.51 -20.35 -17.84
CA ASP A 315 -7.16 -21.51 -17.25
C ASP A 315 -7.94 -21.11 -15.98
N ILE A 316 -9.15 -21.64 -15.89
CA ILE A 316 -10.09 -21.49 -14.79
C ILE A 316 -10.29 -22.81 -14.05
N THR A 317 -9.39 -23.79 -14.21
CA THR A 317 -9.39 -25.02 -13.42
C THR A 317 -9.61 -24.68 -11.94
N PRO A 318 -10.59 -25.31 -11.27
CA PRO A 318 -10.87 -25.04 -9.87
C PRO A 318 -9.63 -25.23 -9.01
N VAL A 319 -9.33 -24.23 -8.18
CA VAL A 319 -8.28 -24.31 -7.18
C VAL A 319 -8.87 -23.89 -5.85
N GLU A 320 -8.56 -24.62 -4.79
CA GLU A 320 -8.96 -24.22 -3.45
C GLU A 320 -8.15 -23.00 -3.02
N LEU A 321 -8.85 -21.96 -2.56
CA LEU A 321 -8.24 -20.70 -2.12
C LEU A 321 -8.63 -20.41 -0.66
N PRO A 322 -7.76 -19.71 0.09
CA PRO A 322 -8.11 -19.16 1.39
C PRO A 322 -9.37 -18.29 1.32
N LYS A 323 -10.07 -18.14 2.45
CA LYS A 323 -11.16 -17.18 2.55
C LYS A 323 -10.65 -15.74 2.39
N ILE A 324 -11.53 -14.85 1.95
CA ILE A 324 -11.33 -13.40 2.04
C ILE A 324 -12.15 -12.88 3.21
N ALA A 325 -11.51 -12.16 4.12
CA ALA A 325 -12.22 -11.39 5.12
C ALA A 325 -12.60 -10.03 4.54
N ARG A 326 -13.84 -9.59 4.71
CA ARG A 326 -14.27 -8.25 4.32
C ARG A 326 -15.13 -7.59 5.37
N SER A 327 -15.07 -6.27 5.42
CA SER A 327 -15.87 -5.46 6.33
C SER A 327 -16.18 -4.10 5.70
N VAL A 328 -17.19 -3.43 6.26
CA VAL A 328 -17.49 -2.03 5.99
C VAL A 328 -17.12 -1.23 7.23
N ILE A 329 -16.12 -0.37 7.09
CA ILE A 329 -15.62 0.52 8.14
C ILE A 329 -16.04 1.95 7.79
N HIS A 330 -16.92 2.52 8.60
CA HIS A 330 -17.46 3.86 8.37
C HIS A 330 -16.55 4.98 8.89
N SER A 331 -15.59 4.67 9.76
CA SER A 331 -14.51 5.57 10.14
C SER A 331 -13.37 5.49 9.12
N GLY A 332 -12.77 6.63 8.77
CA GLY A 332 -11.60 6.66 7.87
C GLY A 332 -11.92 6.38 6.40
N PHE A 333 -12.98 7.02 5.87
CA PHE A 333 -13.29 6.96 4.43
C PHE A 333 -12.08 7.40 3.59
N SER A 334 -11.57 6.51 2.73
CA SER A 334 -10.52 6.87 1.78
C SER A 334 -11.10 7.18 0.39
N LYS A 335 -10.73 8.35 -0.14
CA LYS A 335 -11.09 8.79 -1.49
C LYS A 335 -10.36 8.02 -2.59
N HIS A 336 -9.24 7.38 -2.24
CA HIS A 336 -8.40 6.64 -3.17
C HIS A 336 -8.27 5.20 -2.70
N PRO A 337 -8.11 4.25 -3.63
CA PRO A 337 -7.86 2.88 -3.24
C PRO A 337 -6.45 2.75 -2.64
N GLU A 338 -6.33 1.99 -1.57
CA GLU A 338 -5.09 1.75 -0.84
C GLU A 338 -4.84 0.25 -0.72
N ILE A 339 -3.56 -0.13 -0.73
CA ILE A 339 -3.12 -1.51 -0.53
C ILE A 339 -1.99 -1.51 0.48
N THR A 340 -2.12 -2.35 1.49
CA THR A 340 -1.09 -2.63 2.49
C THR A 340 -0.71 -4.10 2.36
N ASN A 341 0.57 -4.37 2.12
CA ASN A 341 1.10 -5.73 1.99
C ASN A 341 1.87 -6.10 3.26
N TYR A 342 1.59 -7.27 3.81
CA TYR A 342 2.25 -7.80 4.99
C TYR A 342 3.10 -9.00 4.55
N ILE A 343 4.41 -8.82 4.51
CA ILE A 343 5.37 -9.82 4.02
C ILE A 343 6.04 -10.47 5.22
N ARG A 344 5.86 -11.78 5.39
CA ARG A 344 6.39 -12.53 6.53
C ARG A 344 7.92 -12.50 6.51
N LYS A 345 8.49 -12.18 7.66
CA LYS A 345 9.95 -12.17 7.90
C LYS A 345 10.39 -13.18 8.96
N SER A 346 9.46 -13.71 9.74
CA SER A 346 9.74 -14.76 10.73
C SER A 346 9.71 -16.15 10.10
N ASP A 347 10.30 -17.11 10.81
CA ASP A 347 10.28 -18.53 10.45
C ASP A 347 8.95 -19.22 10.82
N ASP A 348 7.97 -18.49 11.36
CA ASP A 348 6.67 -19.03 11.74
C ASP A 348 5.83 -19.39 10.51
N GLN A 349 5.85 -20.66 10.14
CA GLN A 349 5.11 -21.18 8.98
C GLN A 349 3.61 -21.37 9.23
N THR A 350 3.11 -21.08 10.44
CA THR A 350 1.66 -21.00 10.70
C THR A 350 1.04 -19.70 10.18
N LEU A 351 1.88 -18.78 9.72
CA LEU A 351 1.51 -17.49 9.16
C LEU A 351 1.76 -17.48 7.63
N PRO A 352 0.86 -16.87 6.82
CA PRO A 352 1.05 -16.79 5.37
C PRO A 352 2.29 -15.97 5.02
N HIS A 353 2.98 -16.31 3.93
CA HIS A 353 4.14 -15.56 3.47
C HIS A 353 3.76 -14.12 3.07
N LEU A 354 2.58 -13.96 2.46
CA LEU A 354 2.03 -12.66 2.12
C LEU A 354 0.52 -12.66 2.30
N PHE A 355 0.04 -11.68 3.05
CA PHE A 355 -1.36 -11.28 3.01
C PHE A 355 -1.44 -9.77 2.77
N SER A 356 -2.59 -9.31 2.29
CA SER A 356 -2.78 -7.89 1.99
C SER A 356 -4.13 -7.40 2.49
N GLU A 357 -4.15 -6.12 2.84
CA GLU A 357 -5.35 -5.35 3.10
C GLU A 357 -5.58 -4.37 1.94
N PHE A 358 -6.70 -4.53 1.23
CA PHE A 358 -7.14 -3.60 0.20
C PHE A 358 -8.31 -2.76 0.73
N ARG A 359 -8.17 -1.43 0.65
CA ARG A 359 -9.19 -0.47 1.07
C ARG A 359 -9.69 0.36 -0.10
N ILE A 360 -10.99 0.59 -0.15
CA ILE A 360 -11.62 1.52 -1.10
C ILE A 360 -12.89 2.11 -0.49
N GLY A 361 -12.93 3.43 -0.31
CA GLY A 361 -14.04 4.09 0.39
C GLY A 361 -14.14 3.59 1.83
N SER A 362 -15.24 2.93 2.16
CA SER A 362 -15.47 2.26 3.46
C SER A 362 -15.23 0.76 3.43
N PHE A 363 -14.86 0.17 2.28
CA PHE A 363 -14.67 -1.28 2.15
C PHE A 363 -13.25 -1.66 2.49
N VAL A 364 -13.11 -2.75 3.24
CA VAL A 364 -11.83 -3.37 3.58
C VAL A 364 -11.91 -4.84 3.20
N TYR A 365 -10.88 -5.31 2.51
CA TYR A 365 -10.66 -6.70 2.15
C TYR A 365 -9.31 -7.14 2.68
N VAL A 366 -9.27 -8.24 3.43
CA VAL A 366 -8.03 -8.89 3.89
C VAL A 366 -7.98 -10.27 3.28
N PHE A 367 -6.90 -10.56 2.54
CA PHE A 367 -6.76 -11.79 1.77
C PHE A 367 -5.30 -12.26 1.72
N ILE A 368 -5.12 -13.57 1.62
CA ILE A 368 -3.80 -14.22 1.51
C ILE A 368 -3.41 -14.29 0.03
N VAL A 369 -2.14 -14.11 -0.30
CA VAL A 369 -1.63 -14.38 -1.65
C VAL A 369 -1.21 -15.86 -1.71
N PRO A 370 -1.89 -16.70 -2.50
CA PRO A 370 -1.71 -18.15 -2.45
C PRO A 370 -0.47 -18.59 -3.23
N PHE A 371 -0.05 -19.85 -3.00
CA PHE A 371 0.98 -20.57 -3.78
C PHE A 371 2.39 -19.97 -3.71
N SER A 372 2.69 -19.27 -2.62
CA SER A 372 4.06 -18.92 -2.26
C SER A 372 4.89 -20.19 -2.03
N GLU A 373 6.13 -20.20 -2.53
CA GLU A 373 7.11 -21.27 -2.27
C GLU A 373 7.56 -21.33 -0.81
N LYS A 374 7.30 -20.26 -0.03
CA LYS A 374 7.60 -20.19 1.41
C LYS A 374 6.46 -20.65 2.32
N ASP A 375 5.31 -20.99 1.75
CA ASP A 375 4.15 -21.44 2.53
C ASP A 375 4.05 -22.96 2.58
N ASN A 376 3.97 -23.49 3.80
CA ASN A 376 3.73 -24.92 4.05
C ASN A 376 2.25 -25.24 4.25
N LEU A 377 1.43 -24.23 4.52
CA LEU A 377 -0.02 -24.33 4.66
C LEU A 377 -0.70 -23.67 3.47
N LYS A 378 -1.88 -24.19 3.10
CA LYS A 378 -2.71 -23.57 2.06
C LYS A 378 -3.70 -22.56 2.62
N PHE A 379 -3.94 -22.56 3.93
CA PHE A 379 -4.91 -21.69 4.61
C PHE A 379 -6.35 -21.85 4.10
N VAL A 380 -6.65 -23.02 3.52
CA VAL A 380 -7.99 -23.40 3.06
C VAL A 380 -8.77 -24.05 4.20
N ALA A 381 -8.08 -24.84 5.04
CA ALA A 381 -8.72 -25.49 6.17
C ALA A 381 -9.15 -24.46 7.22
N PRO A 382 -10.35 -24.57 7.82
CA PRO A 382 -10.86 -23.58 8.76
C PRO A 382 -9.92 -23.29 9.93
N ASN A 383 -9.31 -24.33 10.51
CA ASN A 383 -8.37 -24.21 11.62
C ASN A 383 -7.08 -23.45 11.24
N GLU A 384 -6.55 -23.66 10.03
CA GLU A 384 -5.38 -22.92 9.53
C GLU A 384 -5.71 -21.44 9.37
N PHE A 385 -6.84 -21.13 8.73
CA PHE A 385 -7.26 -19.75 8.50
C PHE A 385 -7.58 -19.02 9.82
N GLU A 386 -8.29 -19.67 10.74
CA GLU A 386 -8.64 -19.10 12.05
C GLU A 386 -7.41 -18.87 12.93
N ALA A 387 -6.45 -19.79 12.92
CA ALA A 387 -5.18 -19.62 13.63
C ALA A 387 -4.42 -18.38 13.13
N PHE A 388 -4.33 -18.18 11.82
CA PHE A 388 -3.78 -16.96 11.23
C PHE A 388 -4.59 -15.72 11.61
N TRP A 389 -5.91 -15.75 11.42
CA TRP A 389 -6.77 -14.57 11.61
C TRP A 389 -6.74 -14.05 13.05
N ASN A 390 -6.70 -14.96 14.03
CA ASN A 390 -6.64 -14.60 15.45
C ASN A 390 -5.36 -13.87 15.86
N ARG A 391 -4.32 -13.88 15.02
CA ARG A 391 -3.06 -13.14 15.24
C ARG A 391 -3.15 -11.68 14.80
N LEU A 392 -4.21 -11.29 14.10
CA LEU A 392 -4.40 -9.92 13.59
C LEU A 392 -5.17 -9.06 14.63
N GLU A 393 -4.58 -8.85 15.80
CA GLU A 393 -5.23 -8.17 16.93
C GLU A 393 -5.73 -6.76 16.60
N HIS A 394 -5.03 -6.04 15.71
CA HIS A 394 -5.46 -4.74 15.19
C HIS A 394 -6.83 -4.77 14.48
N TYR A 395 -7.35 -5.94 14.10
CA TYR A 395 -8.69 -6.11 13.55
C TYR A 395 -9.75 -6.54 14.58
N ALA A 396 -9.36 -6.86 15.82
CA ALA A 396 -10.27 -7.36 16.85
C ALA A 396 -11.39 -6.37 17.21
N ALA A 397 -11.13 -5.07 17.10
CA ALA A 397 -12.13 -4.02 17.36
C ALA A 397 -13.23 -3.92 16.27
N VAL A 398 -13.01 -4.51 15.08
CA VAL A 398 -13.96 -4.46 13.96
C VAL A 398 -14.95 -5.62 14.09
N LYS A 399 -16.23 -5.32 14.32
CA LYS A 399 -17.24 -6.35 14.67
C LYS A 399 -17.88 -7.07 13.48
N ASN A 400 -17.86 -6.50 12.28
CA ASN A 400 -18.71 -6.93 11.16
C ASN A 400 -17.93 -7.64 10.03
N TRP A 401 -16.90 -8.41 10.38
CA TRP A 401 -16.18 -9.22 9.40
C TRP A 401 -17.07 -10.31 8.81
N ARG A 402 -17.00 -10.45 7.48
CA ARG A 402 -17.55 -11.58 6.73
C ARG A 402 -16.41 -12.32 6.06
N PHE A 403 -16.45 -13.64 6.10
CA PHE A 403 -15.42 -14.50 5.53
C PHE A 403 -15.99 -15.27 4.36
N ASP A 404 -15.65 -14.83 3.15
CA ASP A 404 -16.21 -15.38 1.92
C ASP A 404 -15.23 -16.33 1.25
N ARG A 405 -15.75 -17.45 0.74
CA ARG A 405 -15.05 -18.30 -0.22
C ARG A 405 -15.44 -17.88 -1.63
N ILE A 406 -14.46 -17.44 -2.40
CA ILE A 406 -14.66 -16.97 -3.78
C ILE A 406 -13.77 -17.74 -4.78
N ASP A 407 -13.58 -19.03 -4.52
CA ASP A 407 -12.75 -19.97 -5.29
C ASP A 407 -13.49 -20.60 -6.51
N SER A 408 -14.77 -20.28 -6.70
CA SER A 408 -15.57 -20.81 -7.82
C SER A 408 -15.17 -20.21 -9.17
N ALA A 409 -14.85 -21.09 -10.12
CA ALA A 409 -14.63 -20.76 -11.52
C ALA A 409 -15.91 -20.48 -12.33
N SER A 410 -17.07 -20.85 -11.78
CA SER A 410 -18.35 -20.69 -12.46
C SER A 410 -18.86 -19.26 -12.35
N ASP A 411 -19.28 -18.72 -13.48
CA ASP A 411 -19.97 -17.45 -13.55
C ASP A 411 -21.31 -17.50 -12.80
N ILE A 412 -21.55 -16.50 -11.97
CA ILE A 412 -22.80 -16.29 -11.25
C ILE A 412 -23.44 -14.96 -11.64
N THR A 413 -24.73 -14.81 -11.38
CA THR A 413 -25.42 -13.51 -11.43
C THR A 413 -25.52 -12.97 -10.01
N ILE A 414 -25.09 -11.75 -9.79
CA ILE A 414 -25.25 -11.08 -8.50
C ILE A 414 -26.64 -10.42 -8.48
N THR A 415 -27.38 -10.66 -7.39
CA THR A 415 -28.58 -9.91 -7.06
C THR A 415 -28.31 -9.13 -5.78
N GLU A 416 -28.42 -7.81 -5.85
CA GLU A 416 -28.15 -6.91 -4.73
C GLU A 416 -29.48 -6.43 -4.15
N LYS A 417 -29.66 -6.53 -2.83
CA LYS A 417 -30.82 -5.95 -2.15
C LYS A 417 -30.38 -4.73 -1.36
N ILE A 418 -30.85 -3.56 -1.77
CA ILE A 418 -30.61 -2.31 -1.07
C ILE A 418 -31.81 -2.03 -0.19
N HIS A 419 -31.58 -1.90 1.11
CA HIS A 419 -32.57 -1.42 2.04
C HIS A 419 -32.35 0.07 2.28
N ILE A 420 -33.32 0.89 1.88
CA ILE A 420 -33.29 2.34 2.00
C ILE A 420 -34.32 2.76 3.04
N LYS A 421 -33.86 3.46 4.07
CA LYS A 421 -34.68 3.98 5.15
C LYS A 421 -34.39 5.46 5.34
N LYS A 422 -35.43 6.28 5.45
CA LYS A 422 -35.25 7.70 5.77
C LYS A 422 -34.56 7.82 7.12
N SER A 423 -33.53 8.66 7.16
CA SER A 423 -32.83 8.97 8.40
C SER A 423 -33.81 9.58 9.41
N THR A 424 -33.94 8.95 10.57
CA THR A 424 -34.51 9.58 11.77
C THR A 424 -33.44 10.49 12.36
N LYS A 425 -33.28 11.69 11.79
CA LYS A 425 -32.50 12.76 12.42
C LYS A 425 -33.41 13.66 13.22
#